data_AF-A0AA43RR74-F1
#
_entry.id   AF-A0AA43RR74-F1
#
_cell.length_a   1.000
_cell.length_b   1.000
_cell.length_c   1.000
_cell.angle_alpha   90.00
_cell.angle_beta   90.00
_cell.angle_gamma   90.00
#
_symmetry.space_group_name_H-M   'P 1'
#
loop_
_entity.id
_entity.type
_entity.pdbx_description
1 polymer ?
#
loop_
_entity_poly.entity_id
_entity_poly.type
_entity_poly.pdbx_seq_one_letter_code
_entity_poly.pdbx_strand_id
1 'polypeptide(L)' 'MSRTEELELRNRLLIGLNVSYTRLIEKKQREDGNLIFSENGKIVKIKARKLNQGTAPAPRQTRIKAAI' A
#
# COMPACT_ATOMS: atom_id res chain seq x y z
N MET A 1 -17.36 20.75 -11.86
CA MET A 1 -16.98 19.39 -11.44
C MET A 1 -18.25 18.62 -11.19
N SER A 2 -18.52 17.60 -12.00
CA SER A 2 -19.60 16.64 -11.76
C SER A 2 -19.22 15.67 -10.64
N ARG A 3 -20.22 15.02 -10.05
CA ARG A 3 -20.02 14.00 -9.01
C ARG A 3 -19.12 12.85 -9.48
N THR A 4 -19.22 12.47 -10.76
CA THR A 4 -18.43 11.38 -11.36
C THR A 4 -16.96 11.76 -11.46
N GLU A 5 -16.66 12.97 -11.94
CA GLU A 5 -15.28 13.47 -12.04
C GLU A 5 -14.61 13.58 -10.66
N GLU A 6 -15.37 14.00 -9.64
CA GLU A 6 -14.87 14.04 -8.26
C GLU A 6 -14.51 12.63 -7.74
N LEU A 7 -15.36 11.64 -8.03
CA LEU A 7 -15.15 10.25 -7.60
C LEU A 7 -13.91 9.65 -8.27
N GLU A 8 -13.74 9.90 -9.57
CA GLU A 8 -12.56 9.46 -10.32
C GLU A 8 -11.28 10.08 -9.77
N LEU A 9 -11.30 11.38 -9.47
CA LEU A 9 -10.16 12.07 -8.89
C LEU A 9 -9.78 11.48 -7.52
N ARG A 10 -10.77 11.26 -6.65
CA ARG A 10 -10.57 10.60 -5.35
C ARG A 10 -9.94 9.22 -5.51
N ASN A 11 -10.41 8.42 -6.46
CA ASN A 11 -9.85 7.10 -6.74
C ASN A 11 -8.38 7.17 -7.19
N ARG A 12 -8.05 8.09 -8.10
CA ARG A 12 -6.66 8.26 -8.57
C ARG A 12 -5.73 8.68 -7.42
N LEU A 13 -6.19 9.56 -6.52
CA LEU A 13 -5.44 9.96 -5.34
C LEU A 13 -5.19 8.78 -4.39
N LEU A 14 -6.22 7.96 -4.13
CA LEU A 14 -6.08 6.77 -3.28
C LEU A 14 -5.09 5.76 -3.86
N ILE A 15 -5.12 5.54 -5.18
CA ILE A 15 -4.16 4.66 -5.86
C ILE A 15 -2.74 5.19 -5.70
N GLY A 16 -2.51 6.48 -5.96
CA GLY A 16 -1.18 7.09 -5.82
C GLY A 16 -0.65 7.05 -4.38
N LEU A 17 -1.53 7.30 -3.41
CA LEU A 17 -1.20 7.22 -1.98
C LEU A 17 -0.81 5.80 -1.58
N ASN A 18 -1.58 4.79 -2.03
CA ASN A 18 -1.29 3.38 -1.75
C ASN A 18 0.06 2.95 -2.34
N VAL A 19 0.35 3.31 -3.59
CA VAL A 19 1.64 3.00 -4.22
C VAL A 19 2.80 3.65 -3.46
N SER A 20 2.64 4.90 -3.04
CA SER A 20 3.66 5.64 -2.30
C SER A 20 3.90 5.04 -0.91
N TYR A 21 2.83 4.67 -0.21
CA TYR A 21 2.86 4.01 1.09
C TYR A 21 3.60 2.66 1.03
N THR A 22 3.26 1.81 0.06
CA THR A 22 3.92 0.51 -0.14
C THR A 22 5.41 0.67 -0.41
N ARG A 23 5.79 1.57 -1.33
CA ARG A 23 7.20 1.84 -1.64
C ARG A 23 7.99 2.36 -0.44
N LEU A 24 7.36 3.19 0.39
CA LEU A 24 7.98 3.70 1.61
C LEU A 24 8.27 2.58 2.61
N ILE A 25 7.31 1.68 2.83
CA ILE A 25 7.49 0.52 3.71
C ILE A 25 8.62 -0.36 3.19
N GLU A 26 8.59 -0.74 1.91
CA GLU A 26 9.61 -1.59 1.29
C GLU A 26 11.01 -0.98 1.44
N LYS A 27 11.15 0.32 1.15
CA LYS A 27 12.43 1.04 1.30
C LYS A 27 12.90 0.97 2.76
N LYS A 28 12.03 1.29 3.72
CA LYS A 28 12.39 1.28 5.14
C LYS A 28 12.65 -0.12 5.68
N GLN A 29 12.03 -1.15 5.14
CA GLN A 29 12.34 -2.54 5.46
C GLN A 29 13.76 -2.92 5.03
N ARG A 30 14.15 -2.57 3.80
CA ARG A 30 15.51 -2.82 3.27
C ARG A 30 16.59 -2.11 4.09
N GLU A 31 16.30 -0.89 4.54
CA GLU A 31 17.21 -0.07 5.35
C GLU A 31 17.20 -0.44 6.86
N ASP A 32 16.42 -1.43 7.30
CA ASP A 32 16.13 -1.70 8.73
C ASP A 32 15.69 -0.44 9.52
N GLY A 33 15.01 0.44 8.80
CA GLY A 33 14.53 1.72 9.29
C GLY A 33 13.32 1.57 10.22
N ASN A 34 12.98 2.70 10.83
CA ASN A 34 11.76 2.84 11.61
C ASN A 34 10.78 3.73 10.86
N LEU A 35 9.49 3.47 11.08
CA LEU A 35 8.39 4.34 10.69
C LEU A 35 7.79 4.94 11.96
N ILE A 36 7.35 6.18 11.84
CA ILE A 36 6.73 6.95 12.92
C ILE A 36 5.26 7.12 12.56
N PHE A 37 4.37 6.66 13.44
CA PHE A 37 2.93 6.78 13.26
C PHE A 37 2.32 7.57 14.41
N SER A 38 1.19 8.22 14.13
CA SER A 38 0.30 8.71 15.17
C SER A 38 -0.77 7.66 15.41
N GLU A 39 -0.84 7.13 16.62
CA GLU A 39 -1.83 6.15 17.06
C GLU A 39 -2.54 6.70 18.28
N ASN A 40 -3.84 6.99 18.15
CA ASN A 40 -4.66 7.59 19.22
C ASN A 40 -4.04 8.85 19.84
N GLY A 41 -3.47 9.72 18.98
CA GLY A 41 -2.84 10.97 19.40
C GLY A 41 -1.43 10.80 20.02
N LYS A 42 -0.90 9.58 20.08
CA LYS A 42 0.45 9.29 20.55
C LYS A 42 1.37 8.96 19.38
N ILE A 43 2.63 9.40 19.49
CA ILE A 43 3.65 9.07 18.50
C ILE A 43 4.24 7.71 18.83
N VAL A 44 4.11 6.75 17.92
CA VAL A 44 4.65 5.40 18.04
C VAL A 44 5.72 5.15 16.98
N LYS A 45 6.80 4.48 17.39
CA LYS A 45 7.93 4.12 16.53
C LYS A 45 7.91 2.62 16.29
N ILE A 46 7.79 2.22 15.02
CA ILE A 46 7.70 0.82 14.62
C ILE A 46 8.86 0.48 13.70
N LYS A 47 9.53 -0.65 13.96
CA LYS A 47 10.53 -1.22 13.07
C LYS A 47 9.86 -1.69 11.79
N ALA A 48 10.30 -1.20 10.63
CA ALA A 48 9.63 -1.48 9.36
C ALA A 48 9.61 -2.98 9.03
N ARG A 49 10.63 -3.75 9.44
CA ARG A 49 10.67 -5.23 9.27
C ARG A 49 9.53 -5.97 9.99
N LYS A 50 8.92 -5.38 11.02
CA LYS A 50 7.80 -5.97 11.76
C LYS A 50 6.45 -5.70 11.11
N LEU A 51 6.40 -4.79 10.13
CA LEU A 51 5.21 -4.56 9.32
C LEU A 51 5.14 -5.69 8.30
N ASN A 52 4.42 -6.75 8.63
CA ASN A 52 4.08 -7.76 7.63
C ASN A 52 3.28 -7.06 6.53
N GLN A 53 3.65 -7.25 5.27
CA GLN A 53 2.84 -6.80 4.14
C GLN A 53 1.53 -7.59 4.18
N GLY A 54 0.55 -7.08 4.94
CA GLY A 54 -0.84 -7.50 4.91
C GLY A 54 -1.50 -7.07 3.60
N THR A 55 -0.88 -7.40 2.48
CA THR A 55 -1.57 -7.50 1.20
C THR A 55 -1.81 -8.99 1.02
N ALA A 56 -3.09 -9.38 0.97
CA ALA A 56 -3.47 -10.68 0.43
C ALA A 56 -2.60 -10.99 -0.81
N PRO A 57 -2.16 -12.25 -1.00
CA PRO A 57 -1.33 -12.59 -2.16
C PRO A 57 -2.00 -12.01 -3.40
N ALA A 58 -1.24 -11.27 -4.21
CA ALA A 58 -1.71 -10.77 -5.50
C ALA A 58 -2.46 -11.91 -6.19
N PRO A 59 -3.66 -11.67 -6.76
CA PRO A 59 -4.42 -12.72 -7.40
C PRO A 59 -3.48 -13.41 -8.39
N ARG A 60 -3.18 -14.68 -8.13
CA ARG A 60 -2.42 -15.50 -9.07
C ARG A 60 -3.22 -15.40 -10.36
N GLN A 61 -2.70 -14.70 -11.36
CA GLN A 61 -3.21 -14.85 -12.71
C GLN A 61 -2.94 -16.31 -13.05
N THR A 62 -3.93 -17.16 -12.79
CA THR A 62 -3.96 -18.53 -13.28
C THR A 62 -3.88 -18.38 -14.79
N ARG A 63 -2.68 -18.59 -15.34
CA ARG A 63 -2.50 -18.79 -16.77
C ARG A 63 -3.32 -20.04 -17.08
N ILE A 64 -4.56 -19.83 -17.53
CA ILE A 64 -5.35 -20.88 -18.13
C ILE A 64 -4.55 -21.26 -19.37
N LYS A 65 -3.82 -22.37 -19.31
CA LYS A 65 -3.27 -22.97 -20.51
C LYS A 65 -4.49 -23.36 -21.34
N ALA A 66 -4.73 -22.65 -22.43
CA ALA A 66 -5.63 -23.12 -23.47
C ALA A 66 -5.07 -24.47 -23.94
N ALA A 67 -5.75 -25.56 -23.59
CA ALA A 67 -5.58 -26.83 -24.25
C ALA A 67 -6.34 -26.72 -25.57
N ILE A 68 -5.59 -26.83 -26.65
CA ILE A 68 -6.08 -27.06 -28.02
C ILE A 68 -5.94 -28.55 -28.28
#